data_AF-A0A6J6DZ42-F1
#
_entry.id   AF-A0A6J6DZ42-F1
#
_cell.length_a   1.000
_cell.length_b   1.000
_cell.length_c   1.000
_cell.angle_alpha   90.00
_cell.angle_beta   90.00
_cell.angle_gamma   90.00
#
_symmetry.space_group_name_H-M   'P 1'
#
loop_
_entity.id
_entity.type
_entity.pdbx_description
1 polymer ?
#
loop_
_entity_poly.entity_id
_entity_poly.type
_entity_poly.pdbx_seq_one_letter_code
_entity_poly.pdbx_strand_id
1 'polypeptide(L)' 'MIEKKWQEVSGSVDEKLQTCGFKMRQYRNLVDGLGIKVQFVYLLNDWFTQPRYADVLAYIRESGADYHFNSVPLELLDL' A
#
# COMPACT_ATOMS: atom_id res chain seq x y z
N MET A 1 -7.92 3.78 -3.48
CA MET A 1 -7.15 3.03 -4.49
C MET A 1 -6.53 1.82 -3.83
N ILE A 2 -6.65 0.64 -4.44
CA ILE A 2 -6.08 -0.61 -3.94
C ILE A 2 -5.07 -1.14 -4.96
N GLU A 3 -3.84 -1.43 -4.52
CA GLU A 3 -2.81 -2.04 -5.35
C GLU A 3 -2.46 -3.42 -4.80
N LYS A 4 -2.73 -4.47 -5.59
CA LYS A 4 -2.37 -5.85 -5.22
C LYS A 4 -0.88 -6.12 -5.47
N LYS A 5 -0.21 -6.70 -4.48
CA LYS A 5 1.16 -7.22 -4.56
C LYS A 5 1.18 -8.70 -4.24
N TRP A 6 1.83 -9.45 -5.10
CA TRP A 6 1.99 -10.89 -4.98
C TRP A 6 3.45 -11.24 -5.22
N GLN A 7 3.98 -12.14 -4.39
CA GLN A 7 5.35 -12.63 -4.50
C GLN A 7 5.44 -14.05 -3.93
N GLU A 8 6.28 -14.90 -4.50
CA GLU A 8 6.47 -16.31 -4.07
C GLU A 8 7.94 -16.69 -3.85
N VAL A 9 8.86 -15.86 -4.37
CA VAL A 9 10.32 -16.02 -4.27
C VAL A 9 10.95 -14.65 -4.07
N SER A 10 12.21 -14.56 -3.63
CA SER A 10 12.87 -13.24 -3.54
C SER A 10 12.91 -12.56 -4.91
N GLY A 11 12.56 -11.27 -4.98
CA GLY A 11 12.48 -10.59 -6.28
C GLY A 11 12.14 -9.11 -6.19
N SER A 12 12.04 -8.46 -7.35
CA SER A 12 11.94 -6.99 -7.46
C SER A 12 10.70 -6.36 -6.82
N VAL A 13 9.68 -7.13 -6.42
CA VAL A 13 8.51 -6.58 -5.72
C VAL A 13 8.87 -6.17 -4.29
N ASP A 14 9.84 -6.86 -3.68
CA ASP A 14 10.34 -6.59 -2.33
C ASP A 14 10.83 -5.14 -2.19
N GLU A 15 11.55 -4.65 -3.20
CA GLU A 15 12.13 -3.29 -3.23
C GLU A 15 11.08 -2.20 -3.51
N LYS A 16 9.97 -2.55 -4.17
CA LYS A 16 9.00 -1.57 -4.66
C LYS A 16 8.00 -1.10 -3.61
N LEU A 17 7.83 -1.83 -2.50
CA LEU A 17 6.89 -1.47 -1.44
C LEU A 17 7.21 -0.09 -0.81
N GLN A 18 8.49 0.27 -0.78
CA GLN A 18 8.98 1.55 -0.25
C GLN A 18 8.61 2.76 -1.13
N THR A 19 8.14 2.54 -2.37
CA THR A 19 7.78 3.64 -3.29
C THR A 19 6.38 4.21 -3.06
N CYS A 20 5.63 3.68 -2.08
CA CYS A 20 4.26 4.09 -1.79
C CYS A 20 4.11 5.57 -1.45
N GLY A 21 5.05 6.15 -0.69
CA GLY A 21 5.04 7.57 -0.35
C GLY A 21 5.09 8.47 -1.59
N PHE A 22 5.91 8.11 -2.58
CA PHE A 22 5.99 8.86 -3.84
C PHE A 22 4.70 8.74 -4.66
N LYS A 23 4.14 7.53 -4.79
CA LYS A 23 2.85 7.32 -5.47
C LYS A 23 1.74 8.14 -4.84
N MET A 24 1.67 8.13 -3.51
CA MET A 24 0.65 8.88 -2.77
C MET A 24 0.80 10.39 -2.96
N ARG A 25 2.04 10.90 -2.97
CA ARG A 25 2.31 12.30 -3.33
C ARG A 25 1.81 12.63 -4.74
N GLN A 26 2.06 11.75 -5.71
CA GLN A 26 1.57 11.96 -7.08
C GLN A 26 0.04 11.97 -7.16
N TYR A 27 -0.64 11.04 -6.48
CA TYR A 27 -2.10 11.01 -6.46
C TYR A 27 -2.71 12.21 -5.76
N ARG A 28 -2.14 12.64 -4.62
CA ARG A 28 -2.58 13.85 -3.92
C ARG A 28 -2.48 15.08 -4.82
N ASN A 29 -1.35 15.24 -5.51
CA ASN A 29 -1.17 16.36 -6.46
C ASN A 29 -2.15 16.29 -7.63
N LEU A 30 -2.47 15.09 -8.12
CA LEU A 30 -3.38 14.91 -9.26
C LEU A 30 -4.81 15.33 -8.92
N VAL A 31 -5.25 15.11 -7.68
CA VAL A 31 -6.62 15.44 -7.25
C VAL A 31 -6.69 16.71 -6.41
N ASP A 32 -5.60 17.47 -6.35
CA ASP A 32 -5.52 18.70 -5.58
C ASP A 32 -6.58 19.71 -6.06
N GLY A 33 -7.30 20.30 -5.11
CA GLY A 33 -8.43 21.20 -5.40
C GLY A 33 -9.75 20.53 -5.82
N LEU A 34 -9.82 19.21 -5.99
CA LEU A 34 -11.05 18.50 -6.38
C LEU A 34 -11.92 18.05 -5.20
N GLY A 35 -11.47 18.26 -3.96
CA GLY A 35 -12.16 17.78 -2.75
C GLY A 35 -12.18 16.25 -2.59
N ILE A 36 -11.38 15.53 -3.38
CA ILE A 36 -11.29 14.05 -3.34
C ILE A 36 -10.28 13.63 -2.28
N LYS A 37 -10.71 12.78 -1.34
CA LYS A 37 -9.81 12.16 -0.37
C LYS A 37 -9.10 10.96 -1.00
N VAL A 38 -7.77 10.99 -1.08
CA VAL A 38 -6.96 9.86 -1.55
C VAL A 38 -6.64 8.93 -0.40
N GLN A 39 -7.09 7.68 -0.51
CA GLN A 39 -6.63 6.57 0.33
C GLN A 39 -5.93 5.54 -0.55
N PHE A 40 -4.72 5.14 -0.16
CA PHE A 40 -3.92 4.16 -0.88
C PHE A 40 -3.71 2.94 0.00
N VAL A 41 -4.12 1.78 -0.51
CA VAL A 41 -4.10 0.51 0.25
C VAL A 41 -3.35 -0.54 -0.55
N TYR A 42 -2.40 -1.21 0.07
CA TYR A 42 -1.79 -2.41 -0.49
C TYR A 42 -2.58 -3.66 -0.10
N LEU A 43 -2.82 -4.53 -1.09
CA LEU A 43 -3.29 -5.88 -0.85
C LEU A 43 -2.12 -6.84 -1.05
N LEU A 44 -1.53 -7.30 0.04
CA LEU A 44 -0.34 -8.14 0.09
C LEU A 44 -0.73 -9.62 0.21
N ASN A 45 0.12 -10.53 -0.25
CA ASN A 45 0.01 -11.96 0.05
C ASN A 45 0.90 -12.37 1.23
N ASP A 46 0.79 -13.63 1.65
CA ASP A 46 1.50 -14.18 2.82
C ASP A 46 3.02 -14.06 2.76
N TRP A 47 3.60 -13.93 1.57
CA TRP A 47 5.03 -13.70 1.40
C TRP A 47 5.54 -12.51 2.20
N PHE A 48 4.76 -11.43 2.28
CA PHE A 48 5.16 -10.20 2.97
C PHE A 48 4.94 -10.24 4.48
N THR A 49 4.49 -11.38 5.03
CA THR A 49 4.38 -11.59 6.49
C THR A 49 5.72 -11.92 7.16
N GLN A 50 6.76 -12.17 6.37
CA GLN A 50 8.09 -12.51 6.89
C GLN A 50 8.66 -11.36 7.75
N PRO A 51 9.35 -11.64 8.86
CA PRO A 51 9.85 -10.61 9.78
C PRO A 51 10.71 -9.52 9.14
N ARG A 52 11.42 -9.86 8.04
CA ARG A 52 12.26 -8.91 7.29
C ARG A 52 11.51 -7.72 6.69
N TYR A 53 10.18 -7.80 6.56
CA TYR A 53 9.35 -6.71 6.05
C TYR A 53 8.81 -5.78 7.13
N ALA A 54 9.10 -6.03 8.41
CA ALA A 54 8.55 -5.24 9.52
C ALA A 54 8.74 -3.72 9.32
N ASP A 55 9.97 -3.29 8.98
CA ASP A 55 10.28 -1.88 8.75
C ASP A 55 9.54 -1.31 7.54
N VAL A 56 9.40 -2.10 6.47
CA VAL A 56 8.68 -1.70 5.25
C VAL A 56 7.18 -1.57 5.51
N LEU A 57 6.60 -2.49 6.28
CA LEU A 57 5.19 -2.46 6.67
C LEU A 57 4.89 -1.27 7.60
N ALA A 58 5.80 -0.98 8.54
CA ALA A 58 5.71 0.21 9.38
C ALA A 58 5.75 1.49 8.52
N TYR A 59 6.72 1.58 7.59
CA TYR A 59 6.87 2.71 6.69
C TYR A 59 5.63 2.95 5.80
N ILE A 60 4.97 1.89 5.31
CA ILE A 60 3.72 2.02 4.54
C ILE A 60 2.69 2.83 5.34
N ARG A 61 2.48 2.50 6.61
CA ARG A 61 1.53 3.21 7.48
C ARG A 61 1.99 4.61 7.83
N GLU A 62 3.27 4.80 8.15
CA GLU A 62 3.86 6.11 8.42
C GLU A 62 3.73 7.07 7.23
N SER A 63 3.81 6.54 6.00
CA SER A 63 3.63 7.34 4.78
C SER A 63 2.19 7.80 4.56
N GLY A 64 1.22 7.24 5.30
CA GLY A 64 -0.21 7.51 5.19
C GLY A 64 -0.97 6.55 4.25
N ALA A 65 -0.34 5.45 3.86
CA ALA A 65 -0.99 4.34 3.17
C ALA A 65 -1.43 3.30 4.19
N ASP A 66 -2.20 2.31 3.76
CA ASP A 66 -2.49 1.14 4.58
C ASP A 66 -2.17 -0.15 3.82
N TYR A 67 -2.20 -1.28 4.51
CA TYR A 67 -2.05 -2.59 3.89
C TYR A 67 -2.91 -3.64 4.58
N HIS A 68 -3.36 -4.61 3.80
CA HIS A 68 -4.01 -5.82 4.28
C HIS A 68 -3.46 -7.05 3.58
N PHE A 69 -3.58 -8.20 4.25
CA PHE A 69 -3.17 -9.49 3.69
C PHE A 69 -4.38 -10.25 3.15
N ASN A 70 -4.27 -10.72 1.91
CA ASN A 70 -5.21 -11.61 1.18
C ASN A 70 -6.62 -11.07 0.94
N SER A 71 -7.13 -10.18 1.79
CA SER A 71 -8.44 -9.53 1.68
C SER A 71 -8.38 -8.08 2.16
N VAL A 72 -9.24 -7.22 1.62
CA VAL A 72 -9.47 -5.86 2.14
C VAL A 72 -10.90 -5.83 2.68
N PRO A 73 -11.13 -5.37 3.93
CA PRO A 73 -12.47 -5.22 4.48
C PRO A 73 -13.31 -4.28 3.61
N LEU A 74 -14.56 -4.64 3.31
CA LEU A 74 -15.44 -3.80 2.49
C LEU A 74 -15.81 -2.50 3.22
N GLU A 75 -15.81 -2.53 4.54
CA GLU A 75 -16.01 -1.38 5.42
C GLU A 75 -14.93 -0.30 5.18
N LEU A 76 -13.74 -0.70 4.72
CA LEU A 76 -12.66 0.22 4.40
C LEU A 76 -12.89 0.98 3.08
N LEU A 77 -13.88 0.57 2.29
CA LEU A 77 -14.14 1.13 0.96
C LEU A 77 -15.24 2.19 0.98
N ASP A 78 -15.92 2.40 2.12
CA ASP A 78 -17.04 3.35 2.26
C ASP A 78 -18.02 3.27 1.04
N LEU A 79 -18.27 2.03 0.58
CA LEU A 79 -19.16 1.71 -0.53
C LEU A 79 -20.62 1.61 -0.07
#